data_AF-A0A540M3H6-F1
#
_entry.id   AF-A0A540M3H6-F1
#
_cell.length_a   1.000
_cell.length_b   1.000
_cell.length_c   1.000
_cell.angle_alpha   90.00
_cell.angle_beta   90.00
_cell.angle_gamma   90.00
#
_symmetry.space_group_name_H-M   'P 1'
#
loop_
_entity.id
_entity.type
_entity.pdbx_description
1 polymer ?
#
loop_
_entity_poly.entity_id
_entity_poly.type
_entity_poly.pdbx_seq_one_letter_code
_entity_poly.pdbx_strand_id
1 'polypeptide(L)'
;MEKSETFRPVQKLTTQESNEWGNLFQRAVSFYDWKLSESLILLAGPQALNDALCITLDSVWFLSTQEESNAIMGLIEKIVANGAHDFGSAVVRTSFMASCVQAFHGRTTSTIACAVTEMAQGLRDFVLECDGHVLFEGEPIAKEIHEFIEWMGPGFNFSGHQGNRDRANYNLQADEIQLQLSALKTFLDLAGNQLTSKDFSMAFYAACLPLYLSSTSFDLGCTSGNWETTAIPGLFGMLVKGGVESGLFNYSLVLASSFGNTEIVRIILKAAQTNNLNVDVDRAFNFACLYSRFGTMECLVEEGNNVDFRTPLLGAAKSGCKPVVEWFVKMGCRDTELCIALVAATSSNQADVVAYLLHQLPDDLLAQRSFNILKAVGRVGGVNSLKGVAFLLGSDFLGDPATTYTVADTFAGSGDDDDANPELRAFLQEHWSERAFSDGIRQGQEHYMNIVRVLKWGESPICLAILPPELRVAIAYLPLYRECVNAAGSRLVSQRLRGQLVEAVRRLGGGVLDGVNQCRELLAVLERRLPQFTS
;
A
#
# COMPACT_ATOMS: atom_id res chain seq x y z
N MET A 1 34.67 28.52 -64.13
CA MET A 1 34.28 28.99 -62.79
C MET A 1 32.84 28.60 -62.57
N GLU A 2 32.66 27.44 -61.94
CA GLU A 2 31.40 27.03 -61.30
C GLU A 2 31.02 28.07 -60.23
N LYS A 3 29.73 28.34 -60.09
CA LYS A 3 29.17 28.81 -58.83
C LYS A 3 28.00 27.92 -58.47
N SER A 4 28.21 27.20 -57.38
CA SER A 4 27.34 26.29 -56.67
C SER A 4 25.97 26.90 -56.37
N GLU A 5 24.91 26.16 -56.72
CA GLU A 5 23.61 26.30 -56.07
C GLU A 5 23.74 25.79 -54.63
N THR A 6 23.67 26.73 -53.70
CA THR A 6 23.63 26.45 -52.27
C THR A 6 22.26 25.91 -51.89
N PHE A 7 22.25 24.66 -51.40
CA PHE A 7 21.16 24.07 -50.62
C PHE A 7 20.64 25.09 -49.59
N ARG A 8 19.34 25.43 -49.68
CA ARG A 8 18.66 26.17 -48.63
C ARG A 8 18.45 25.25 -47.43
N PRO A 9 18.80 25.67 -46.20
CA PRO A 9 18.48 24.90 -45.01
C PRO A 9 16.96 24.91 -44.80
N VAL A 10 16.37 23.74 -44.58
CA VAL A 10 14.96 23.56 -44.20
C VAL A 10 14.68 24.42 -42.97
N GLN A 11 13.81 25.40 -43.15
CA GLN A 11 13.41 26.36 -42.12
C GLN A 11 12.68 25.57 -41.02
N LYS A 12 13.19 25.61 -39.77
CA LYS A 12 12.53 24.99 -38.62
C LYS A 12 11.12 25.58 -38.47
N LEU A 13 10.09 24.73 -38.53
CA LEU A 13 8.70 25.09 -38.22
C LEU A 13 8.65 25.74 -36.83
N THR A 14 7.85 26.80 -36.67
CA THR A 14 7.55 27.35 -35.34
C THR A 14 6.72 26.34 -34.53
N THR A 15 6.70 26.45 -33.19
CA THR A 15 5.96 25.52 -32.31
C THR A 15 4.47 25.43 -32.66
N GLN A 16 3.89 26.52 -33.17
CA GLN A 16 2.50 26.58 -33.61
C GLN A 16 2.27 25.87 -34.96
N GLU A 17 3.16 26.08 -35.94
CA GLU A 17 3.10 25.40 -37.25
C GLU A 17 3.37 23.89 -37.13
N SER A 18 4.21 23.47 -36.18
CA SER A 18 4.46 22.05 -35.87
C SER A 18 3.20 21.36 -35.32
N ASN A 19 2.47 22.02 -34.42
CA ASN A 19 1.21 21.52 -33.86
C ASN A 19 0.11 21.45 -34.92
N GLU A 20 0.02 22.45 -35.81
CA GLU A 20 -0.94 22.45 -36.92
C GLU A 20 -0.64 21.33 -37.93
N TRP A 21 0.64 21.11 -38.25
CA TRP A 21 1.07 20.00 -39.11
C TRP A 21 0.72 18.64 -38.51
N GLY A 22 1.02 18.42 -37.22
CA GLY A 22 0.72 17.17 -36.51
C GLY A 22 -0.78 16.86 -36.50
N ASN A 23 -1.63 17.87 -36.27
CA ASN A 23 -3.09 17.73 -36.34
C ASN A 23 -3.59 17.39 -37.76
N LEU A 24 -3.01 18.00 -38.79
CA LEU A 24 -3.34 17.71 -40.19
C LEU A 24 -2.94 16.28 -40.57
N PHE A 25 -1.73 15.85 -40.16
CA PHE A 25 -1.24 14.51 -40.40
C PHE A 25 -2.07 13.45 -39.67
N GLN A 26 -2.38 13.67 -38.39
CA GLN A 26 -3.27 12.80 -37.61
C GLN A 26 -4.64 12.65 -38.27
N ARG A 27 -5.23 13.73 -38.78
CA ARG A 27 -6.49 13.66 -39.52
C ARG A 27 -6.35 12.85 -40.80
N ALA A 28 -5.30 13.07 -41.59
CA ALA A 28 -5.08 12.35 -42.84
C ALA A 28 -4.98 10.83 -42.60
N VAL A 29 -4.23 10.41 -41.57
CA VAL A 29 -4.13 9.00 -41.16
C VAL A 29 -5.48 8.47 -40.66
N SER A 30 -6.19 9.23 -39.81
CA SER A 30 -7.50 8.84 -39.26
C SER A 30 -8.60 8.67 -40.31
N PHE A 31 -8.52 9.38 -41.44
CA PHE A 31 -9.46 9.27 -42.55
C PHE A 31 -8.95 8.38 -43.69
N TYR A 32 -7.83 7.67 -43.48
CA TYR A 32 -7.20 6.82 -44.48
C TYR A 32 -6.85 7.54 -45.80
N ASP A 33 -6.55 8.85 -45.73
CA ASP A 33 -6.08 9.64 -46.88
C ASP A 33 -4.56 9.46 -47.05
N TRP A 34 -4.17 8.29 -47.56
CA TRP A 34 -2.77 7.91 -47.73
C TRP A 34 -1.99 8.86 -48.64
N LYS A 35 -2.65 9.45 -49.64
CA LYS A 35 -2.01 10.41 -50.55
C LYS A 35 -1.64 11.70 -49.84
N LEU A 36 -2.55 12.23 -49.03
CA LEU A 36 -2.28 13.41 -48.23
C LEU A 36 -1.19 13.12 -47.19
N SER A 37 -1.26 11.99 -46.48
CA SER A 37 -0.24 11.58 -45.52
C SER A 37 1.15 11.48 -46.15
N GLU A 38 1.26 10.84 -47.32
CA GLU A 38 2.54 10.74 -48.05
C GLU A 38 3.09 12.09 -48.50
N SER A 39 2.22 13.00 -48.95
CA SER A 39 2.65 14.36 -49.32
C SER A 39 3.17 15.16 -48.14
N LEU A 40 2.60 14.95 -46.94
CA LEU A 40 3.02 15.62 -45.71
C LEU A 40 4.37 15.11 -45.20
N ILE A 41 4.69 13.83 -45.37
CA ILE A 41 6.00 13.24 -45.01
C ILE A 41 7.14 13.97 -45.73
N LEU A 42 6.98 14.27 -47.02
CA LEU A 42 8.01 14.94 -47.82
C LEU A 42 8.29 16.39 -47.38
N LEU A 43 7.33 17.01 -46.67
CA LEU A 43 7.41 18.39 -46.19
C LEU A 43 7.86 18.48 -44.72
N ALA A 44 8.01 17.34 -44.04
CA ALA A 44 8.26 17.27 -42.61
C ALA A 44 9.76 17.40 -42.27
N GLY A 45 10.06 18.15 -41.20
CA GLY A 45 11.38 18.12 -40.57
C GLY A 45 11.58 16.86 -39.70
N PRO A 46 12.80 16.60 -39.19
CA PRO A 46 13.11 15.38 -38.43
C PRO A 46 12.20 15.14 -37.22
N GLN A 47 11.86 16.18 -36.45
CA GLN A 47 10.95 16.05 -35.30
C GLN A 47 9.52 15.70 -35.74
N ALA A 48 9.01 16.38 -36.77
CA ALA A 48 7.68 16.11 -37.32
C ALA A 48 7.57 14.69 -37.92
N LEU A 49 8.67 14.16 -38.47
CA LEU A 49 8.75 12.77 -38.92
C LEU A 49 8.67 11.77 -37.75
N ASN A 50 9.33 12.05 -36.62
CA ASN A 50 9.21 11.23 -35.41
C ASN A 50 7.78 11.32 -34.82
N ASP A 51 7.16 12.49 -34.82
CA ASP A 51 5.76 12.65 -34.39
C ASP A 51 4.80 11.90 -35.33
N ALA A 52 5.04 11.93 -36.64
CA ALA A 52 4.28 11.14 -37.61
C ALA A 52 4.46 9.63 -37.44
N LEU A 53 5.67 9.17 -37.07
CA LEU A 53 5.92 7.77 -36.75
C LEU A 53 5.04 7.33 -35.57
N CYS A 54 5.05 8.11 -34.49
CA CYS A 54 4.21 7.93 -33.31
C CYS A 54 2.71 7.89 -33.68
N ILE A 55 2.22 8.87 -34.45
CA ILE A 55 0.81 8.96 -34.88
C ILE A 55 0.39 7.75 -35.72
N THR A 56 1.24 7.36 -36.67
CA THR A 56 0.96 6.26 -37.59
C THR A 56 0.96 4.93 -36.85
N LEU A 57 1.90 4.74 -35.93
CA LEU A 57 1.99 3.53 -35.12
C LEU A 57 0.81 3.36 -34.16
N ASP A 58 0.33 4.43 -33.53
CA ASP A 58 -0.86 4.37 -32.65
C ASP A 58 -2.13 3.96 -33.39
N SER A 59 -2.19 4.22 -34.69
CA SER A 59 -3.32 3.84 -35.53
C SER A 59 -3.42 2.32 -35.72
N VAL A 60 -2.36 1.55 -35.39
CA VAL A 60 -2.37 0.08 -35.37
C VAL A 60 -3.48 -0.47 -34.48
N TRP A 61 -3.78 0.18 -33.36
CA TRP A 61 -4.78 -0.30 -32.38
C TRP A 61 -6.24 -0.12 -32.83
N PHE A 62 -6.45 0.48 -34.00
CA PHE A 62 -7.77 0.70 -34.60
C PHE A 62 -7.97 -0.10 -35.91
N LEU A 63 -7.00 -0.93 -36.28
CA LEU A 63 -7.06 -1.77 -37.47
C LEU A 63 -8.21 -2.78 -37.39
N SER A 64 -8.95 -2.91 -38.50
CA SER A 64 -10.01 -3.92 -38.67
C SER A 64 -9.76 -4.84 -39.86
N THR A 65 -8.88 -4.47 -40.79
CA THR A 65 -8.63 -5.21 -42.04
C THR A 65 -7.15 -5.32 -42.37
N GLN A 66 -6.78 -6.38 -43.09
CA GLN A 66 -5.40 -6.58 -43.56
C GLN A 66 -4.94 -5.47 -44.52
N GLU A 67 -5.85 -4.89 -45.31
CA GLU A 67 -5.54 -3.80 -46.22
C GLU A 67 -5.10 -2.54 -45.47
N GLU A 68 -5.83 -2.17 -44.42
CA GLU A 68 -5.46 -1.06 -43.53
C GLU A 68 -4.10 -1.33 -42.87
N SER A 69 -3.87 -2.56 -42.40
CA SER A 69 -2.59 -2.96 -41.80
C SER A 69 -1.42 -2.79 -42.78
N ASN A 70 -1.58 -3.24 -44.03
CA ASN A 70 -0.54 -3.11 -45.05
C ASN A 70 -0.28 -1.64 -45.42
N ALA A 71 -1.33 -0.81 -45.48
CA ALA A 71 -1.21 0.61 -45.77
C ALA A 71 -0.49 1.36 -44.65
N ILE A 72 -0.84 1.10 -43.38
CA ILE A 72 -0.16 1.68 -42.20
C ILE A 72 1.31 1.24 -42.17
N MET A 73 1.60 -0.04 -42.37
CA MET A 73 3.00 -0.51 -42.38
C MET A 73 3.81 0.11 -43.53
N GLY A 74 3.23 0.22 -44.73
CA GLY A 74 3.89 0.91 -45.85
C GLY A 74 4.12 2.40 -45.58
N LEU A 75 3.22 3.06 -44.84
CA LEU A 75 3.41 4.45 -44.41
C LEU A 75 4.54 4.57 -43.38
N ILE A 76 4.62 3.65 -42.41
CA ILE A 76 5.72 3.58 -41.43
C ILE A 76 7.06 3.43 -42.15
N GLU A 77 7.16 2.50 -43.11
CA GLU A 77 8.39 2.32 -43.91
C GLU A 77 8.81 3.60 -44.64
N LYS A 78 7.84 4.34 -45.21
CA LYS A 78 8.11 5.64 -45.85
C LYS A 78 8.57 6.70 -44.85
N ILE A 79 7.95 6.79 -43.67
CA ILE A 79 8.35 7.73 -42.62
C ILE A 79 9.79 7.46 -42.17
N VAL A 80 10.12 6.19 -41.93
CA VAL A 80 11.47 5.75 -41.55
C VAL A 80 12.48 6.03 -42.67
N ALA A 81 12.15 5.72 -43.93
CA ALA A 81 13.02 5.99 -45.07
C ALA A 81 13.31 7.49 -45.29
N ASN A 82 12.42 8.37 -44.83
CA ASN A 82 12.60 9.83 -44.90
C ASN A 82 13.34 10.42 -43.67
N GLY A 83 13.77 9.58 -42.71
CA GLY A 83 14.68 9.98 -41.64
C GLY A 83 14.08 9.99 -40.22
N ALA A 84 12.90 9.42 -40.00
CA ALA A 84 12.43 9.13 -38.64
C ALA A 84 13.29 8.04 -38.00
N HIS A 85 13.73 8.27 -36.77
CA HIS A 85 14.68 7.40 -36.07
C HIS A 85 14.40 7.26 -34.57
N ASP A 86 13.40 7.97 -34.03
CA ASP A 86 13.00 7.84 -32.63
C ASP A 86 12.04 6.67 -32.42
N PHE A 87 12.56 5.46 -32.57
CA PHE A 87 11.79 4.23 -32.37
C PHE A 87 11.42 4.03 -30.90
N GLY A 88 12.27 4.47 -29.96
CA GLY A 88 12.04 4.32 -28.52
C GLY A 88 10.77 5.05 -28.07
N SER A 89 10.66 6.35 -28.36
CA SER A 89 9.46 7.13 -28.04
C SER A 89 8.21 6.56 -28.70
N ALA A 90 8.33 6.08 -29.95
CA ALA A 90 7.21 5.47 -30.66
C ALA A 90 6.71 4.19 -30.00
N VAL A 91 7.61 3.27 -29.60
CA VAL A 91 7.23 2.03 -28.90
C VAL A 91 6.61 2.33 -27.52
N VAL A 92 7.17 3.29 -26.77
CA VAL A 92 6.65 3.68 -25.45
C VAL A 92 5.23 4.23 -25.56
N ARG A 93 5.02 5.21 -26.45
CA ARG A 93 3.71 5.81 -26.70
C ARG A 93 2.70 4.78 -27.16
N THR A 94 3.07 3.94 -28.12
CA THR A 94 2.11 2.99 -28.68
C THR A 94 1.73 1.91 -27.69
N SER A 95 2.64 1.51 -26.81
CA SER A 95 2.37 0.52 -25.75
C SER A 95 1.41 1.07 -24.69
N PHE A 96 1.56 2.35 -24.33
CA PHE A 96 0.57 3.08 -23.52
C PHE A 96 -0.79 3.14 -24.24
N MET A 97 -0.79 3.54 -25.52
CA MET A 97 -2.01 3.66 -26.30
C MET A 97 -2.75 2.33 -26.45
N ALA A 98 -2.02 1.24 -26.69
CA ALA A 98 -2.57 -0.11 -26.71
C ALA A 98 -3.39 -0.37 -25.45
N SER A 99 -2.78 -0.11 -24.29
CA SER A 99 -3.38 -0.41 -22.99
C SER A 99 -4.54 0.52 -22.67
N CYS A 100 -4.51 1.78 -23.11
CA CYS A 100 -5.66 2.69 -23.08
C CYS A 100 -6.83 2.16 -23.93
N VAL A 101 -6.58 1.80 -25.18
CA VAL A 101 -7.63 1.28 -26.08
C VAL A 101 -8.26 0.00 -25.51
N GLN A 102 -7.45 -0.86 -24.88
CA GLN A 102 -7.95 -2.07 -24.22
C GLN A 102 -8.68 -1.79 -22.90
N ALA A 103 -8.16 -0.90 -22.04
CA ALA A 103 -8.77 -0.58 -20.74
C ALA A 103 -10.13 0.12 -20.86
N PHE A 104 -10.36 0.89 -21.94
CA PHE A 104 -11.61 1.64 -22.17
C PHE A 104 -12.51 1.02 -23.24
N HIS A 105 -12.37 -0.28 -23.49
CA HIS A 105 -13.12 -1.00 -24.51
C HIS A 105 -14.65 -0.82 -24.35
N GLY A 106 -15.35 -0.60 -25.47
CA GLY A 106 -16.81 -0.40 -25.51
C GLY A 106 -17.29 1.03 -25.28
N ARG A 107 -16.41 2.00 -25.02
CA ARG A 107 -16.75 3.43 -24.89
C ARG A 107 -16.40 4.21 -26.16
N THR A 108 -17.11 5.31 -26.42
CA THR A 108 -16.88 6.16 -27.60
C THR A 108 -15.47 6.78 -27.62
N THR A 109 -14.96 7.16 -28.80
CA THR A 109 -13.62 7.77 -28.98
C THR A 109 -13.42 9.08 -28.21
N SER A 110 -14.49 9.87 -28.02
CA SER A 110 -14.48 11.02 -27.11
C SER A 110 -14.21 10.61 -25.66
N THR A 111 -14.64 9.42 -25.26
CA THR A 111 -14.44 8.85 -23.94
C THR A 111 -13.01 8.37 -23.71
N ILE A 112 -12.28 7.94 -24.74
CA ILE A 112 -10.86 7.58 -24.61
C ILE A 112 -10.02 8.84 -24.35
N ALA A 113 -10.29 9.95 -25.05
CA ALA A 113 -9.59 11.21 -24.79
C ALA A 113 -9.89 11.77 -23.39
N CYS A 114 -11.15 11.71 -22.94
CA CYS A 114 -11.52 12.05 -21.56
C CYS A 114 -10.83 11.10 -20.55
N ALA A 115 -10.82 9.80 -20.82
CA ALA A 115 -10.19 8.79 -19.96
C ALA A 115 -8.68 8.98 -19.86
N VAL A 116 -7.98 9.33 -20.94
CA VAL A 116 -6.56 9.67 -20.90
C VAL A 116 -6.31 10.91 -20.04
N THR A 117 -7.22 11.88 -20.08
CA THR A 117 -7.14 13.07 -19.23
C THR A 117 -7.38 12.75 -17.75
N GLU A 118 -8.39 11.90 -17.46
CA GLU A 118 -8.69 11.40 -16.11
C GLU A 118 -7.56 10.52 -15.57
N MET A 119 -6.97 9.65 -16.39
CA MET A 119 -5.79 8.85 -16.03
C MET A 119 -4.57 9.73 -15.79
N ALA A 120 -4.33 10.75 -16.61
CA ALA A 120 -3.25 11.69 -16.37
C ALA A 120 -3.43 12.43 -15.04
N GLN A 121 -4.67 12.72 -14.65
CA GLN A 121 -4.96 13.28 -13.33
C GLN A 121 -4.76 12.25 -12.21
N GLY A 122 -5.24 11.02 -12.37
CA GLY A 122 -5.05 9.93 -11.41
C GLY A 122 -3.58 9.55 -11.22
N LEU A 123 -2.75 9.60 -12.27
CA LEU A 123 -1.30 9.43 -12.19
C LEU A 123 -0.65 10.57 -11.39
N ARG A 124 -1.09 11.82 -11.59
CA ARG A 124 -0.60 12.97 -10.80
C ARG A 124 -0.95 12.81 -9.32
N ASP A 125 -2.19 12.42 -9.02
CA ASP A 125 -2.66 12.20 -7.66
C ASP A 125 -1.92 11.01 -7.01
N PHE A 126 -1.66 9.93 -7.75
CA PHE A 126 -0.87 8.78 -7.27
C PHE A 126 0.59 9.14 -6.96
N VAL A 127 1.24 9.92 -7.83
CA VAL A 127 2.62 10.40 -7.58
C VAL A 127 2.66 11.24 -6.30
N LEU A 128 1.65 12.08 -6.05
CA LEU A 128 1.55 12.88 -4.83
C LEU A 128 1.29 12.02 -3.57
N GLU A 129 0.45 10.98 -3.66
CA GLU A 129 0.23 10.04 -2.55
C GLU A 129 1.48 9.22 -2.23
N CYS A 130 2.29 8.90 -3.24
CA CYS A 130 3.49 8.10 -3.08
C CYS A 130 4.73 8.90 -2.67
N ASP A 131 4.77 10.22 -2.85
CA ASP A 131 5.89 11.07 -2.42
C ASP A 131 6.07 11.06 -0.88
N GLY A 132 5.08 10.54 -0.13
CA GLY A 132 5.15 10.28 1.31
C GLY A 132 5.62 8.87 1.71
N HIS A 133 5.79 7.95 0.75
CA HIS A 133 6.18 6.56 0.98
C HIS A 133 7.46 6.22 0.20
N VAL A 134 8.29 5.34 0.76
CA VAL A 134 9.66 4.95 0.34
C VAL A 134 9.75 4.31 -1.08
N LEU A 135 8.71 4.42 -1.91
CA LEU A 135 8.67 3.89 -3.27
C LEU A 135 9.62 4.61 -4.23
N PHE A 136 9.91 5.90 -4.02
CA PHE A 136 10.54 6.77 -5.02
C PHE A 136 11.87 7.43 -4.62
N GLU A 137 12.42 7.15 -3.43
CA GLU A 137 13.69 7.75 -3.03
C GLU A 137 14.86 7.23 -3.90
N GLY A 138 15.27 8.05 -4.87
CA GLY A 138 16.53 7.87 -5.60
C GLY A 138 16.44 7.17 -6.96
N GLU A 139 15.25 6.84 -7.47
CA GLU A 139 15.13 6.19 -8.79
C GLU A 139 14.94 7.22 -9.94
N PRO A 140 15.67 7.07 -11.07
CA PRO A 140 15.54 7.95 -12.25
C PRO A 140 14.15 7.90 -12.92
N ILE A 141 13.34 6.91 -12.55
CA ILE A 141 12.03 6.61 -13.15
C ILE A 141 10.95 7.59 -12.67
N ALA A 142 11.03 8.14 -11.45
CA ALA A 142 10.11 9.19 -10.98
C ALA A 142 10.17 10.44 -11.89
N LYS A 143 11.40 10.78 -12.32
CA LYS A 143 11.65 11.85 -13.29
C LYS A 143 11.10 11.49 -14.67
N GLU A 144 11.29 10.26 -15.13
CA GLU A 144 10.75 9.79 -16.42
C GLU A 144 9.20 9.72 -16.41
N ILE A 145 8.57 9.42 -15.27
CA ILE A 145 7.11 9.50 -15.09
C ILE A 145 6.65 10.96 -15.18
N HIS A 146 7.37 11.89 -14.56
CA HIS A 146 7.04 13.31 -14.64
C HIS A 146 7.18 13.83 -16.08
N GLU A 147 8.29 13.49 -16.74
CA GLU A 147 8.52 13.78 -18.17
C GLU A 147 7.44 13.14 -19.06
N PHE A 148 6.99 11.92 -18.75
CA PHE A 148 5.90 11.25 -19.44
C PHE A 148 4.53 11.93 -19.21
N ILE A 149 4.23 12.39 -18.00
CA ILE A 149 3.01 13.14 -17.67
C ILE A 149 3.01 14.51 -18.37
N GLU A 150 4.16 15.20 -18.40
CA GLU A 150 4.33 16.45 -19.15
C GLU A 150 4.18 16.22 -20.66
N TRP A 151 4.75 15.14 -21.17
CA TRP A 151 4.63 14.71 -22.56
C TRP A 151 3.18 14.35 -22.95
N MET A 152 2.41 13.72 -22.06
CA MET A 152 0.99 13.43 -22.24
C MET A 152 0.08 14.67 -22.22
N GLY A 153 0.60 15.86 -21.88
CA GLY A 153 -0.16 17.09 -21.77
C GLY A 153 -0.68 17.67 -23.11
N PRO A 154 -0.59 18.98 -23.37
CA PRO A 154 -1.35 19.67 -24.43
C PRO A 154 -1.10 19.21 -25.88
N GLY A 155 -0.15 18.30 -26.12
CA GLY A 155 0.14 17.68 -27.42
C GLY A 155 -0.62 16.38 -27.72
N PHE A 156 -1.28 15.76 -26.74
CA PHE A 156 -1.99 14.48 -26.92
C PHE A 156 -3.42 14.70 -27.48
N ASN A 157 -3.53 15.30 -28.67
CA ASN A 157 -4.82 15.57 -29.30
C ASN A 157 -5.27 14.37 -30.16
N PHE A 158 -6.18 13.57 -29.64
CA PHE A 158 -6.89 12.56 -30.43
C PHE A 158 -8.00 13.24 -31.24
N SER A 159 -7.83 13.33 -32.57
CA SER A 159 -8.94 13.67 -33.48
C SER A 159 -9.40 12.39 -34.19
N GLY A 160 -10.65 12.02 -33.91
CA GLY A 160 -11.15 10.66 -34.07
C GLY A 160 -11.00 10.04 -35.46
N HIS A 161 -10.81 8.73 -35.49
CA HIS A 161 -11.18 7.90 -36.63
C HIS A 161 -12.70 7.89 -36.72
N GLN A 162 -13.28 8.72 -37.60
CA GLN A 162 -14.70 8.63 -37.94
C GLN A 162 -14.85 7.68 -39.14
N GLY A 163 -14.52 6.40 -38.90
CA GLY A 163 -14.98 5.33 -39.77
C GLY A 163 -16.49 5.21 -39.57
N ASN A 164 -17.25 5.52 -40.62
CA ASN A 164 -18.70 5.50 -40.68
C ASN A 164 -19.27 4.09 -40.36
N ARG A 165 -19.34 3.70 -39.09
CA ARG A 165 -20.03 2.49 -38.64
C ARG A 165 -20.62 2.72 -37.26
N ASP A 166 -21.94 2.93 -37.23
CA ASP A 166 -22.79 2.63 -36.08
C ASP A 166 -22.51 1.17 -35.63
N ARG A 167 -21.64 0.98 -34.64
CA ARG A 167 -21.30 -0.33 -34.10
C ARG A 167 -21.50 -0.32 -32.59
N ALA A 168 -22.77 -0.40 -32.20
CA ALA A 168 -23.20 -0.48 -30.80
C ALA A 168 -23.01 -1.89 -30.19
N ASN A 169 -22.02 -2.68 -30.61
CA ASN A 169 -21.73 -3.99 -30.02
C ASN A 169 -20.30 -4.41 -30.39
N TYR A 170 -19.32 -4.13 -29.53
CA TYR A 170 -17.94 -4.57 -29.72
C TYR A 170 -17.67 -5.81 -28.88
N ASN A 171 -17.65 -6.96 -29.55
CA ASN A 171 -16.72 -8.02 -29.21
C ASN A 171 -15.60 -7.89 -30.26
N LEU A 172 -14.40 -7.45 -29.88
CA LEU A 172 -13.20 -7.61 -30.72
C LEU A 172 -13.12 -9.09 -31.11
N GLN A 173 -13.18 -9.38 -32.41
CA GLN A 173 -12.93 -10.75 -32.87
C GLN A 173 -11.44 -11.05 -32.65
N ALA A 174 -11.11 -12.29 -32.24
CA ALA A 174 -9.72 -12.68 -31.97
C ALA A 174 -8.78 -12.35 -33.15
N ASP A 175 -9.31 -12.40 -34.36
CA ASP A 175 -8.62 -12.06 -35.61
C ASP A 175 -8.17 -10.58 -35.67
N GLU A 176 -8.96 -9.64 -35.14
CA GLU A 176 -8.60 -8.21 -35.07
C GLU A 176 -7.46 -7.98 -34.08
N ILE A 177 -7.52 -8.59 -32.89
CA ILE A 177 -6.43 -8.51 -31.89
C ILE A 177 -5.14 -9.10 -32.47
N GLN A 178 -5.24 -10.25 -33.15
CA GLN A 178 -4.08 -10.88 -33.79
C GLN A 178 -3.49 -10.00 -34.88
N LEU A 179 -4.33 -9.33 -35.68
CA LEU A 179 -3.89 -8.38 -36.69
C LEU A 179 -3.11 -7.21 -36.06
N GLN A 180 -3.65 -6.59 -35.01
CA GLN A 180 -3.01 -5.48 -34.30
C GLN A 180 -1.65 -5.88 -33.71
N LEU A 181 -1.60 -7.02 -33.01
CA LEU A 181 -0.34 -7.55 -32.46
C LEU A 181 0.66 -7.91 -33.56
N SER A 182 0.20 -8.42 -34.71
CA SER A 182 1.08 -8.74 -35.84
C SER A 182 1.69 -7.49 -36.50
N ALA A 183 0.90 -6.40 -36.60
CA ALA A 183 1.38 -5.12 -37.11
C ALA A 183 2.41 -4.50 -36.16
N LEU A 184 2.13 -4.49 -34.84
CA LEU A 184 3.12 -4.05 -33.85
C LEU A 184 4.40 -4.90 -33.92
N LYS A 185 4.27 -6.23 -34.02
CA LYS A 185 5.43 -7.11 -34.18
C LYS A 185 6.26 -6.76 -35.41
N THR A 186 5.61 -6.52 -36.54
CA THR A 186 6.29 -6.12 -37.79
C THR A 186 7.05 -4.80 -37.61
N PHE A 187 6.49 -3.85 -36.87
CA PHE A 187 7.20 -2.61 -36.51
C PHE A 187 8.40 -2.86 -35.58
N LEU A 188 8.26 -3.70 -34.56
CA LEU A 188 9.38 -4.06 -33.68
C LEU A 188 10.51 -4.75 -34.46
N ASP A 189 10.17 -5.63 -35.40
CA ASP A 189 11.12 -6.29 -36.30
C ASP A 189 11.82 -5.27 -37.23
N LEU A 190 11.09 -4.24 -37.72
CA LEU A 190 11.63 -3.14 -38.52
C LEU A 190 12.61 -2.27 -37.73
N ALA A 191 12.27 -1.93 -36.48
CA ALA A 191 13.15 -1.15 -35.60
C ALA A 191 14.42 -1.93 -35.23
N GLY A 192 14.27 -3.24 -35.00
CA GLY A 192 15.37 -4.17 -34.77
C GLY A 192 16.30 -3.71 -33.64
N ASN A 193 17.61 -3.70 -33.92
CA ASN A 193 18.65 -3.34 -32.94
C ASN A 193 18.69 -1.85 -32.57
N GLN A 194 17.80 -1.02 -33.12
CA GLN A 194 17.70 0.39 -32.74
C GLN A 194 16.93 0.57 -31.42
N LEU A 195 16.20 -0.45 -30.97
CA LEU A 195 15.56 -0.49 -29.67
C LEU A 195 16.50 -1.09 -28.63
N THR A 196 16.60 -0.43 -27.48
CA THR A 196 17.40 -0.86 -26.34
C THR A 196 16.56 -1.55 -25.28
N SER A 197 17.20 -2.22 -24.33
CA SER A 197 16.53 -2.78 -23.14
C SER A 197 15.74 -1.70 -22.38
N LYS A 198 16.29 -0.48 -22.33
CA LYS A 198 15.64 0.67 -21.71
C LYS A 198 14.33 1.02 -22.41
N ASP A 199 14.31 1.03 -23.75
CA ASP A 199 13.11 1.37 -24.52
C ASP A 199 11.99 0.33 -24.29
N PHE A 200 12.33 -0.96 -24.32
CA PHE A 200 11.38 -2.04 -24.00
C PHE A 200 10.88 -1.96 -22.57
N SER A 201 11.76 -1.62 -21.63
CA SER A 201 11.40 -1.44 -20.22
C SER A 201 10.40 -0.30 -20.10
N MET A 202 10.71 0.88 -20.62
CA MET A 202 9.81 2.04 -20.57
C MET A 202 8.48 1.76 -21.25
N ALA A 203 8.48 1.04 -22.37
CA ALA A 203 7.27 0.66 -23.06
C ALA A 203 6.41 -0.33 -22.26
N PHE A 204 7.04 -1.31 -21.60
CA PHE A 204 6.36 -2.24 -20.72
C PHE A 204 5.71 -1.51 -19.54
N TYR A 205 6.46 -0.60 -18.91
CA TYR A 205 5.95 0.23 -17.84
C TYR A 205 4.78 1.11 -18.29
N ALA A 206 4.93 1.80 -19.42
CA ALA A 206 3.90 2.66 -19.99
C ALA A 206 2.63 1.87 -20.35
N ALA A 207 2.75 0.64 -20.84
CA ALA A 207 1.61 -0.25 -21.05
C ALA A 207 0.89 -0.60 -19.75
N CYS A 208 1.61 -0.77 -18.64
CA CYS A 208 0.97 -1.13 -17.39
C CYS A 208 0.19 0.02 -16.73
N LEU A 209 0.58 1.28 -16.96
CA LEU A 209 0.01 2.45 -16.27
C LEU A 209 -1.53 2.58 -16.41
N PRO A 210 -2.13 2.53 -17.62
CA PRO A 210 -3.59 2.58 -17.78
C PRO A 210 -4.31 1.43 -17.08
N LEU A 211 -3.65 0.27 -17.00
CA LEU A 211 -4.20 -0.94 -16.41
C LEU A 211 -4.22 -0.84 -14.88
N TYR A 212 -3.29 -0.09 -14.27
CA TYR A 212 -3.25 0.16 -12.83
C TYR A 212 -4.43 0.98 -12.34
N LEU A 213 -4.73 2.09 -13.02
CA LEU A 213 -5.72 3.08 -12.57
C LEU A 213 -7.18 2.73 -12.88
N SER A 214 -7.42 1.77 -13.76
CA SER A 214 -8.78 1.41 -14.18
C SER A 214 -9.51 0.50 -13.17
N SER A 215 -8.84 0.06 -12.10
CA SER A 215 -9.26 -1.03 -11.22
C SER A 215 -10.39 -0.74 -10.22
N THR A 216 -10.77 0.52 -10.00
CA THR A 216 -11.90 0.84 -9.08
C THR A 216 -13.28 0.77 -9.72
N SER A 217 -13.38 0.44 -11.02
CA SER A 217 -14.67 0.40 -11.75
C SER A 217 -14.89 -0.83 -12.62
N PHE A 218 -14.10 -1.90 -12.47
CA PHE A 218 -14.38 -3.19 -13.10
C PHE A 218 -15.43 -3.99 -12.30
N ASP A 219 -16.60 -3.39 -12.12
CA ASP A 219 -17.84 -4.15 -11.91
C ASP A 219 -18.66 -3.96 -13.20
N LEU A 220 -18.25 -4.68 -14.25
CA LEU A 220 -18.89 -4.64 -15.55
C LEU A 220 -19.09 -6.06 -16.04
N GLY A 221 -20.35 -6.40 -16.30
CA GLY A 221 -20.77 -7.55 -17.10
C GLY A 221 -20.32 -7.48 -18.57
N CYS A 222 -19.09 -7.04 -18.83
CA CYS A 222 -18.38 -7.18 -20.09
C CYS A 222 -17.48 -8.42 -19.99
N THR A 223 -18.09 -9.60 -20.08
CA THR A 223 -17.41 -10.88 -20.26
C THR A 223 -16.81 -11.00 -21.67
N SER A 224 -15.97 -10.05 -22.11
CA SER A 224 -15.23 -10.19 -23.37
C SER A 224 -13.88 -10.86 -23.08
N GLY A 225 -13.92 -12.18 -22.88
CA GLY A 225 -12.77 -13.01 -22.48
C GLY A 225 -11.63 -13.17 -23.48
N ASN A 226 -11.45 -12.25 -24.43
CA ASN A 226 -10.38 -12.31 -25.44
C ASN A 226 -9.23 -11.32 -25.18
N TRP A 227 -9.42 -10.21 -24.48
CA TRP A 227 -8.34 -9.21 -24.33
C TRP A 227 -7.41 -9.52 -23.15
N GLU A 228 -7.97 -9.95 -22.01
CA GLU A 228 -7.22 -10.44 -20.83
C GLU A 228 -6.37 -11.68 -21.18
N THR A 229 -6.86 -12.53 -22.08
CA THR A 229 -6.19 -13.78 -22.45
C THR A 229 -5.17 -13.62 -23.59
N THR A 230 -5.32 -12.60 -24.44
CA THR A 230 -4.61 -12.55 -25.73
C THR A 230 -3.95 -11.20 -26.04
N ALA A 231 -4.64 -10.07 -25.84
CA ALA A 231 -4.11 -8.75 -26.20
C ALA A 231 -2.98 -8.30 -25.27
N ILE A 232 -3.24 -8.21 -23.96
CA ILE A 232 -2.24 -7.79 -22.97
C ILE A 232 -1.13 -8.82 -22.80
N PRO A 233 -1.40 -10.15 -22.67
CA PRO A 233 -0.34 -11.14 -22.65
C PRO A 233 0.52 -11.14 -23.93
N GLY A 234 -0.10 -10.87 -25.09
CA GLY A 234 0.60 -10.72 -26.37
C GLY A 234 1.53 -9.52 -26.39
N LEU A 235 1.03 -8.35 -25.99
CA LEU A 235 1.81 -7.11 -25.87
C LEU A 235 2.98 -7.29 -24.89
N PHE A 236 2.69 -7.73 -23.66
CA PHE A 236 3.71 -7.95 -22.63
C PHE A 236 4.72 -9.01 -23.07
N GLY A 237 4.27 -10.08 -23.71
CA GLY A 237 5.14 -11.11 -24.27
C GLY A 237 6.11 -10.59 -25.33
N MET A 238 5.68 -9.66 -26.20
CA MET A 238 6.56 -9.03 -27.18
C MET A 238 7.56 -8.07 -26.53
N LEU A 239 7.10 -7.24 -25.60
CA LEU A 239 7.96 -6.27 -24.91
C LEU A 239 9.02 -6.98 -24.05
N VAL A 240 8.63 -8.00 -23.28
CA VAL A 240 9.54 -8.79 -22.46
C VAL A 240 10.58 -9.52 -23.32
N LYS A 241 10.17 -10.10 -24.47
CA LYS A 241 11.11 -10.72 -25.42
C LYS A 241 12.12 -9.72 -26.00
N GLY A 242 11.75 -8.46 -26.10
CA GLY A 242 12.65 -7.37 -26.50
C GLY A 242 13.78 -7.08 -25.50
N GLY A 243 13.66 -7.57 -24.26
CA GLY A 243 14.69 -7.45 -23.24
C GLY A 243 14.38 -6.41 -22.17
N VAL A 244 13.23 -6.54 -21.50
CA VAL A 244 12.89 -5.71 -20.35
C VAL A 244 13.87 -5.97 -19.20
N GLU A 245 14.36 -4.89 -18.59
CA GLU A 245 15.25 -4.94 -17.45
C GLU A 245 14.52 -5.44 -16.20
N SER A 246 15.15 -6.33 -15.45
CA SER A 246 14.56 -6.93 -14.26
C SER A 246 14.10 -5.91 -13.22
N GLY A 247 14.79 -4.77 -13.08
CA GLY A 247 14.41 -3.72 -12.13
C GLY A 247 13.02 -3.16 -12.42
N LEU A 248 12.80 -2.67 -13.65
CA LEU A 248 11.53 -2.05 -14.03
C LEU A 248 10.40 -3.08 -14.16
N PHE A 249 10.72 -4.31 -14.56
CA PHE A 249 9.76 -5.41 -14.55
C PHE A 249 9.21 -5.67 -13.13
N ASN A 250 10.10 -5.73 -12.13
CA ASN A 250 9.72 -5.93 -10.73
C ASN A 250 8.98 -4.72 -10.17
N TYR A 251 9.36 -3.52 -10.59
CA TYR A 251 8.66 -2.30 -10.22
C TYR A 251 7.19 -2.31 -10.70
N SER A 252 6.94 -2.69 -11.95
CA SER A 252 5.59 -2.90 -12.46
C SER A 252 4.81 -3.94 -11.65
N LEU A 253 5.43 -5.07 -11.29
CA LEU A 253 4.77 -6.07 -10.44
C LEU A 253 4.37 -5.50 -9.07
N VAL A 254 5.25 -4.70 -8.44
CA VAL A 254 4.98 -4.06 -7.15
C VAL A 254 3.81 -3.07 -7.25
N LEU A 255 3.77 -2.24 -8.29
CA LEU A 255 2.65 -1.33 -8.51
C LEU A 255 1.34 -2.09 -8.71
N ALA A 256 1.31 -3.07 -9.62
CA ALA A 256 0.15 -3.92 -9.85
C ALA A 256 -0.37 -4.52 -8.54
N SER A 257 0.56 -4.96 -7.69
CA SER A 257 0.25 -5.57 -6.41
C SER A 257 -0.30 -4.59 -5.38
N SER A 258 0.18 -3.34 -5.42
CA SER A 258 -0.25 -2.26 -4.52
C SER A 258 -1.68 -1.78 -4.84
N PHE A 259 -2.00 -1.69 -6.13
CA PHE A 259 -3.35 -1.34 -6.61
C PHE A 259 -4.35 -2.50 -6.46
N GLY A 260 -3.87 -3.73 -6.31
CA GLY A 260 -4.73 -4.92 -6.17
C GLY A 260 -5.20 -5.51 -7.50
N ASN A 261 -4.45 -5.26 -8.58
CA ASN A 261 -4.82 -5.67 -9.93
C ASN A 261 -4.37 -7.11 -10.18
N THR A 262 -5.09 -8.03 -9.53
CA THR A 262 -4.75 -9.46 -9.47
C THR A 262 -4.55 -10.09 -10.85
N GLU A 263 -5.34 -9.71 -11.85
CA GLU A 263 -5.20 -10.25 -13.21
C GLU A 263 -3.94 -9.73 -13.91
N ILE A 264 -3.59 -8.46 -13.71
CA ILE A 264 -2.33 -7.92 -14.23
C ILE A 264 -1.14 -8.60 -13.56
N VAL A 265 -1.19 -8.83 -12.24
CA VAL A 265 -0.18 -9.60 -11.52
C VAL A 265 -0.01 -11.01 -12.12
N ARG A 266 -1.11 -11.71 -12.39
CA ARG A 266 -1.11 -13.03 -13.06
C ARG A 266 -0.43 -12.98 -14.44
N ILE A 267 -0.79 -11.99 -15.26
CA ILE A 267 -0.20 -11.83 -16.60
C ILE A 267 1.29 -11.53 -16.52
N ILE A 268 1.72 -10.65 -15.59
CA ILE A 268 3.13 -10.33 -15.36
C ILE A 268 3.90 -11.58 -14.90
N LEU A 269 3.40 -12.33 -13.91
CA LEU A 269 4.05 -13.56 -13.43
C LEU A 269 4.22 -14.59 -14.55
N LYS A 270 3.19 -14.79 -15.37
CA LYS A 270 3.26 -15.71 -16.52
C LYS A 270 4.26 -15.23 -17.58
N ALA A 271 4.33 -13.93 -17.85
CA ALA A 271 5.29 -13.34 -18.77
C ALA A 271 6.73 -13.52 -18.26
N ALA A 272 6.98 -13.36 -16.96
CA ALA A 272 8.27 -13.63 -16.35
C ALA A 272 8.69 -15.09 -16.46
N GLN A 273 7.79 -16.03 -16.12
CA GLN A 273 8.04 -17.46 -16.21
C GLN A 273 8.41 -17.89 -17.64
N THR A 274 7.68 -17.37 -18.63
CA THR A 274 7.91 -17.69 -20.06
C THR A 274 9.27 -17.19 -20.55
N ASN A 275 9.78 -16.10 -19.98
CA ASN A 275 11.00 -15.43 -20.42
C ASN A 275 12.18 -15.58 -19.44
N ASN A 276 12.06 -16.44 -18.41
CA ASN A 276 13.07 -16.67 -17.37
C ASN A 276 13.59 -15.39 -16.70
N LEU A 277 12.69 -14.43 -16.43
CA LEU A 277 13.04 -13.22 -15.71
C LEU A 277 13.10 -13.47 -14.20
N ASN A 278 14.03 -12.79 -13.52
CA ASN A 278 14.10 -12.80 -12.06
C ASN A 278 13.03 -11.89 -11.46
N VAL A 279 12.12 -12.47 -10.67
CA VAL A 279 10.99 -11.77 -10.06
C VAL A 279 11.11 -11.73 -8.54
N ASP A 280 10.99 -10.54 -7.97
CA ASP A 280 10.94 -10.27 -6.54
C ASP A 280 9.48 -10.33 -6.06
N VAL A 281 8.98 -11.58 -5.97
CA VAL A 281 7.62 -11.87 -5.51
C VAL A 281 7.44 -11.47 -4.04
N ASP A 282 8.51 -11.52 -3.23
CA ASP A 282 8.49 -11.15 -1.83
C ASP A 282 8.21 -9.66 -1.64
N ARG A 283 8.88 -8.80 -2.41
CA ARG A 283 8.60 -7.37 -2.39
C ARG A 283 7.17 -7.09 -2.84
N ALA A 284 6.72 -7.67 -3.95
CA ALA A 284 5.36 -7.51 -4.45
C ALA A 284 4.30 -7.91 -3.40
N PHE A 285 4.51 -9.04 -2.72
CA PHE A 285 3.62 -9.56 -1.69
C PHE A 285 3.58 -8.66 -0.44
N ASN A 286 4.72 -8.11 -0.02
CA ASN A 286 4.77 -7.13 1.07
C ASN A 286 3.88 -5.91 0.79
N PHE A 287 3.91 -5.38 -0.45
CA PHE A 287 3.07 -4.26 -0.84
C PHE A 287 1.58 -4.62 -0.93
N ALA A 288 1.24 -5.80 -1.46
CA ALA A 288 -0.14 -6.29 -1.44
C ALA A 288 -0.69 -6.38 0.00
N CYS A 289 0.13 -6.84 0.95
CA CYS A 289 -0.21 -6.89 2.37
C CYS A 289 -0.38 -5.49 2.98
N LEU A 290 0.51 -4.55 2.67
CA LEU A 290 0.44 -3.18 3.17
C LEU A 290 -0.88 -2.51 2.80
N TYR A 291 -1.34 -2.70 1.56
CA TYR A 291 -2.59 -2.14 1.05
C TYR A 291 -3.79 -3.09 1.17
N SER A 292 -3.65 -4.21 1.90
CA SER A 292 -4.72 -5.18 2.19
C SER A 292 -5.43 -5.72 0.93
N ARG A 293 -4.66 -5.99 -0.14
CA ARG A 293 -5.16 -6.50 -1.42
C ARG A 293 -5.26 -8.03 -1.39
N PHE A 294 -6.27 -8.57 -0.70
CA PHE A 294 -6.39 -10.01 -0.45
C PHE A 294 -6.37 -10.91 -1.69
N GLY A 295 -7.13 -10.58 -2.74
CA GLY A 295 -7.12 -11.39 -3.97
C GLY A 295 -5.75 -11.43 -4.66
N THR A 296 -4.98 -10.34 -4.52
CA THR A 296 -3.60 -10.27 -5.01
C THR A 296 -2.64 -11.02 -4.12
N MET A 297 -2.81 -10.96 -2.80
CA MET A 297 -2.04 -11.77 -1.84
C MET A 297 -2.19 -13.26 -2.14
N GLU A 298 -3.41 -13.73 -2.38
CA GLU A 298 -3.71 -15.13 -2.77
C GLU A 298 -3.01 -15.51 -4.08
N CYS A 299 -3.14 -14.68 -5.12
CA CYS A 299 -2.45 -14.88 -6.41
C CYS A 299 -0.93 -14.98 -6.26
N LEU A 300 -0.29 -14.11 -5.47
CA LEU A 300 1.15 -14.12 -5.26
C LEU A 300 1.65 -15.35 -4.49
N VAL A 301 0.83 -15.92 -3.60
CA VAL A 301 1.15 -17.17 -2.91
C VAL A 301 0.97 -18.37 -3.84
N GLU A 302 -0.16 -18.46 -4.54
CA GLU A 302 -0.50 -19.62 -5.36
C GLU A 302 0.31 -19.70 -6.66
N GLU A 303 0.55 -18.57 -7.31
CA GLU A 303 1.16 -18.52 -8.66
C GLU A 303 2.56 -17.92 -8.63
N GLY A 304 2.81 -16.99 -7.69
CA GLY A 304 4.15 -16.46 -7.44
C GLY A 304 5.02 -17.39 -6.61
N ASN A 305 4.47 -18.48 -6.05
CA ASN A 305 5.14 -19.39 -5.12
C ASN A 305 5.77 -18.66 -3.92
N ASN A 306 5.12 -17.61 -3.42
CA ASN A 306 5.62 -16.94 -2.22
C ASN A 306 5.49 -17.85 -0.98
N VAL A 307 6.60 -18.03 -0.27
CA VAL A 307 6.69 -18.87 0.94
C VAL A 307 7.17 -18.11 2.18
N ASP A 308 7.61 -16.86 2.06
CA ASP A 308 8.09 -16.07 3.21
C ASP A 308 7.02 -15.12 3.74
N PHE A 309 6.29 -15.59 4.74
CA PHE A 309 5.27 -14.80 5.42
C PHE A 309 5.81 -13.96 6.58
N ARG A 310 7.07 -14.12 6.97
CA ARG A 310 7.58 -13.50 8.20
C ARG A 310 7.62 -11.97 8.10
N THR A 311 8.22 -11.45 7.05
CA THR A 311 8.37 -9.99 6.85
C THR A 311 7.00 -9.31 6.63
N PRO A 312 6.13 -9.83 5.76
CA PRO A 312 4.77 -9.30 5.58
C PRO A 312 3.93 -9.31 6.86
N LEU A 313 3.94 -10.42 7.61
CA LEU A 313 3.21 -10.56 8.87
C LEU A 313 3.70 -9.55 9.92
N LEU A 314 5.02 -9.35 10.02
CA LEU A 314 5.61 -8.37 10.92
C LEU A 314 5.15 -6.94 10.56
N GLY A 315 5.13 -6.61 9.26
CA GLY A 315 4.64 -5.34 8.76
C GLY A 315 3.17 -5.09 9.12
N ALA A 316 2.31 -6.08 8.86
CA ALA A 316 0.88 -6.03 9.19
C ALA A 316 0.63 -5.91 10.70
N ALA A 317 1.39 -6.64 11.52
CA ALA A 317 1.30 -6.57 12.97
C ALA A 317 1.73 -5.20 13.52
N LYS A 318 2.79 -4.59 12.97
CA LYS A 318 3.24 -3.25 13.35
C LYS A 318 2.26 -2.15 12.93
N SER A 319 1.67 -2.26 11.74
CA SER A 319 0.70 -1.27 11.23
C SER A 319 -0.68 -1.39 11.89
N GLY A 320 -0.95 -2.49 12.59
CA GLY A 320 -2.25 -2.73 13.21
C GLY A 320 -3.29 -3.23 12.22
N CYS A 321 -2.89 -3.71 11.03
CA CYS A 321 -3.80 -4.25 10.03
C CYS A 321 -4.29 -5.65 10.42
N LYS A 322 -5.26 -5.69 11.35
CA LYS A 322 -5.88 -6.92 11.84
C LYS A 322 -6.40 -7.84 10.71
N PRO A 323 -7.09 -7.35 9.67
CA PRO A 323 -7.57 -8.22 8.58
C PRO A 323 -6.45 -9.01 7.88
N VAL A 324 -5.28 -8.40 7.69
CA VAL A 324 -4.12 -9.06 7.07
C VAL A 324 -3.49 -10.08 8.02
N VAL A 325 -3.42 -9.77 9.32
CA VAL A 325 -2.96 -10.71 10.34
C VAL A 325 -3.89 -11.93 10.44
N GLU A 326 -5.21 -11.72 10.41
CA GLU A 326 -6.20 -12.81 10.36
C GLU A 326 -6.03 -13.70 9.14
N TRP A 327 -5.70 -13.11 7.98
CA TRP A 327 -5.42 -13.86 6.77
C TRP A 327 -4.17 -14.75 6.95
N PHE A 328 -3.08 -14.23 7.51
CA PHE A 328 -1.89 -15.04 7.81
C PHE A 328 -2.16 -16.19 8.80
N VAL A 329 -2.98 -15.95 9.83
CA VAL A 329 -3.38 -17.02 10.75
C VAL A 329 -4.17 -18.11 10.02
N LYS A 330 -5.09 -17.75 9.11
CA LYS A 330 -5.84 -18.71 8.29
C LYS A 330 -4.94 -19.52 7.35
N MET A 331 -3.86 -18.92 6.88
CA MET A 331 -2.84 -19.61 6.06
C MET A 331 -1.99 -20.62 6.85
N GLY A 332 -2.16 -20.70 8.17
CA GLY A 332 -1.45 -21.69 9.00
C GLY A 332 0.00 -21.30 9.33
N CYS A 333 0.28 -19.99 9.49
CA CYS A 333 1.56 -19.53 10.01
C CYS A 333 1.94 -20.23 11.32
N ARG A 334 3.24 -20.49 11.50
CA ARG A 334 3.74 -21.22 12.68
C ARG A 334 3.58 -20.39 13.94
N ASP A 335 3.39 -21.03 15.09
CA ASP A 335 3.29 -20.34 16.38
C ASP A 335 4.50 -19.43 16.66
N THR A 336 5.70 -19.81 16.22
CA THR A 336 6.90 -18.97 16.33
C THR A 336 6.80 -17.65 15.56
N GLU A 337 6.14 -17.66 14.39
CA GLU A 337 5.92 -16.46 13.58
C GLU A 337 4.84 -15.59 14.21
N LEU A 338 3.78 -16.21 14.73
CA LEU A 338 2.73 -15.53 15.47
C LEU A 338 3.26 -14.89 16.77
N CYS A 339 4.21 -15.53 17.46
CA CYS A 339 4.89 -14.91 18.62
C CYS A 339 5.74 -13.69 18.22
N ILE A 340 6.41 -13.73 17.06
CA ILE A 340 7.16 -12.57 16.55
C ILE A 340 6.19 -11.45 16.16
N ALA A 341 5.05 -11.78 15.54
CA ALA A 341 3.98 -10.84 15.24
C ALA A 341 3.41 -10.21 16.51
N LEU A 342 3.21 -10.99 17.57
CA LEU A 342 2.77 -10.51 18.88
C LEU A 342 3.74 -9.47 19.43
N VAL A 343 5.04 -9.76 19.44
CA VAL A 343 6.09 -8.81 19.86
C VAL A 343 6.01 -7.51 19.05
N ALA A 344 5.87 -7.60 17.73
CA ALA A 344 5.75 -6.41 16.87
C ALA A 344 4.50 -5.58 17.17
N ALA A 345 3.34 -6.23 17.28
CA ALA A 345 2.07 -5.58 17.59
C ALA A 345 2.13 -4.92 18.97
N THR A 346 2.73 -5.57 19.96
CA THR A 346 2.94 -5.02 21.30
C THR A 346 3.89 -3.81 21.26
N SER A 347 5.05 -3.91 20.61
CA SER A 347 5.99 -2.77 20.50
C SER A 347 5.39 -1.55 19.81
N SER A 348 4.43 -1.75 18.90
CA SER A 348 3.73 -0.67 18.18
C SER A 348 2.39 -0.27 18.82
N ASN A 349 2.04 -0.79 20.01
CA ASN A 349 0.79 -0.50 20.72
C ASN A 349 -0.49 -0.83 19.92
N GLN A 350 -0.48 -1.91 19.15
CA GLN A 350 -1.62 -2.35 18.34
C GLN A 350 -2.53 -3.30 19.12
N ALA A 351 -3.31 -2.74 20.05
CA ALA A 351 -4.13 -3.47 21.02
C ALA A 351 -5.05 -4.54 20.38
N ASP A 352 -5.72 -4.20 19.27
CA ASP A 352 -6.66 -5.11 18.60
C ASP A 352 -5.97 -6.35 18.01
N VAL A 353 -4.77 -6.17 17.45
CA VAL A 353 -3.96 -7.26 16.91
C VAL A 353 -3.37 -8.09 18.04
N VAL A 354 -2.87 -7.46 19.11
CA VAL A 354 -2.37 -8.16 20.30
C VAL A 354 -3.46 -9.05 20.90
N ALA A 355 -4.65 -8.49 21.15
CA ALA A 355 -5.78 -9.25 21.69
C ALA A 355 -6.16 -10.44 20.79
N TYR A 356 -6.20 -10.23 19.47
CA TYR A 356 -6.47 -11.30 18.52
C TYR A 356 -5.41 -12.41 18.57
N LEU A 357 -4.11 -12.05 18.52
CA LEU A 357 -3.01 -13.03 18.53
C LEU A 357 -2.92 -13.82 19.84
N LEU A 358 -3.22 -13.20 20.98
CA LEU A 358 -3.28 -13.91 22.27
C LEU A 358 -4.33 -15.03 22.28
N HIS A 359 -5.43 -14.87 21.54
CA HIS A 359 -6.44 -15.92 21.41
C HIS A 359 -6.03 -17.06 20.46
N GLN A 360 -5.03 -16.86 19.60
CA GLN A 360 -4.55 -17.87 18.65
C GLN A 360 -3.35 -18.66 19.17
N LEU A 361 -2.57 -18.10 20.09
CA LEU A 361 -1.34 -18.70 20.60
C LEU A 361 -1.60 -19.67 21.76
N PRO A 362 -0.91 -20.83 21.83
CA PRO A 362 -1.01 -21.74 22.97
C PRO A 362 -0.45 -21.13 24.27
N ASP A 363 -1.17 -21.32 25.39
CA ASP A 363 -0.77 -20.80 26.71
C ASP A 363 0.62 -21.30 27.14
N ASP A 364 0.96 -22.57 26.86
CA ASP A 364 2.26 -23.16 27.19
C ASP A 364 3.43 -22.41 26.52
N LEU A 365 3.23 -21.99 25.26
CA LEU A 365 4.23 -21.25 24.50
C LEU A 365 4.41 -19.84 25.07
N LEU A 366 3.29 -19.17 25.40
CA LEU A 366 3.30 -17.86 26.04
C LEU A 366 4.02 -17.90 27.39
N ALA A 367 3.75 -18.92 28.22
CA ALA A 367 4.42 -19.12 29.49
C ALA A 367 5.94 -19.35 29.31
N GLN A 368 6.33 -20.24 28.40
CA GLN A 368 7.74 -20.56 28.13
C GLN A 368 8.53 -19.37 27.54
N ARG A 369 7.87 -18.49 26.79
CA ARG A 369 8.51 -17.35 26.09
C ARG A 369 8.24 -16.00 26.73
N SER A 370 7.45 -15.94 27.79
CA SER A 370 7.00 -14.71 28.49
C SER A 370 8.12 -13.69 28.71
N PHE A 371 9.24 -14.12 29.31
CA PHE A 371 10.40 -13.26 29.56
C PHE A 371 11.05 -12.74 28.27
N ASN A 372 11.17 -13.60 27.25
CA ASN A 372 11.74 -13.23 25.96
C ASN A 372 10.82 -12.30 25.16
N ILE A 373 9.50 -12.45 25.28
CA ILE A 373 8.52 -11.55 24.67
C ILE A 373 8.71 -10.14 25.25
N LEU A 374 8.71 -9.99 26.58
CA LEU A 374 8.94 -8.70 27.23
C LEU A 374 10.31 -8.11 26.87
N LYS A 375 11.37 -8.93 26.89
CA LYS A 375 12.72 -8.50 26.48
C LYS A 375 12.75 -7.97 25.06
N ALA A 376 12.12 -8.68 24.12
CA ALA A 376 12.09 -8.29 22.71
C ALA A 376 11.26 -7.02 22.47
N VAL A 377 10.13 -6.88 23.16
CA VAL A 377 9.31 -5.66 23.09
C VAL A 377 10.08 -4.45 23.62
N GLY A 378 10.80 -4.64 24.74
CA GLY A 378 11.64 -3.62 25.35
C GLY A 378 12.79 -3.13 24.46
N ARG A 379 13.40 -4.01 23.66
CA ARG A 379 14.51 -3.65 22.75
C ARG A 379 14.13 -2.60 21.71
N VAL A 380 12.86 -2.54 21.29
CA VAL A 380 12.37 -1.49 20.37
C VAL A 380 12.32 -0.13 21.08
N GLY A 381 11.96 -0.11 22.36
CA GLY A 381 11.92 1.08 23.21
C GLY A 381 10.82 2.08 22.86
N GLY A 382 10.79 3.19 23.61
CA GLY A 382 9.86 4.29 23.39
C GLY A 382 8.48 4.13 24.03
N VAL A 383 7.75 5.25 24.07
CA VAL A 383 6.46 5.38 24.79
C VAL A 383 5.40 4.40 24.29
N ASN A 384 5.34 4.15 22.98
CA ASN A 384 4.38 3.21 22.40
C ASN A 384 4.66 1.77 22.83
N SER A 385 5.94 1.37 22.90
CA SER A 385 6.31 0.05 23.38
C SER A 385 5.91 -0.16 24.84
N LEU A 386 6.13 0.84 25.71
CA LEU A 386 5.71 0.78 27.12
C LEU A 386 4.19 0.68 27.29
N LYS A 387 3.42 1.45 26.51
CA LYS A 387 1.95 1.35 26.48
C LYS A 387 1.50 -0.04 26.03
N GLY A 388 2.15 -0.60 25.01
CA GLY A 388 1.90 -1.95 24.55
C GLY A 388 2.22 -3.01 25.60
N VAL A 389 3.34 -2.89 26.34
CA VAL A 389 3.65 -3.76 27.48
C VAL A 389 2.58 -3.66 28.56
N ALA A 390 2.14 -2.44 28.89
CA ALA A 390 1.06 -2.23 29.85
C ALA A 390 -0.22 -2.94 29.42
N PHE A 391 -0.56 -2.86 28.13
CA PHE A 391 -1.71 -3.56 27.55
C PHE A 391 -1.55 -5.08 27.58
N LEU A 392 -0.35 -5.60 27.24
CA LEU A 392 -0.05 -7.04 27.25
C LEU A 392 -0.19 -7.62 28.66
N LEU A 393 0.42 -6.97 29.67
CA LEU A 393 0.32 -7.37 31.07
C LEU A 393 -1.12 -7.22 31.58
N GLY A 394 -1.79 -6.12 31.25
CA GLY A 394 -3.19 -5.88 31.60
C GLY A 394 -4.12 -6.94 30.99
N SER A 395 -3.79 -7.50 29.83
CA SER A 395 -4.62 -8.53 29.17
C SER A 395 -4.57 -9.90 29.87
N ASP A 396 -3.74 -10.06 30.90
CA ASP A 396 -3.44 -11.35 31.52
C ASP A 396 -2.99 -12.39 30.50
N PHE A 397 -1.95 -12.04 29.73
CA PHE A 397 -1.52 -12.81 28.58
C PHE A 397 -1.04 -14.24 28.90
N LEU A 398 -0.88 -14.59 30.17
CA LEU A 398 -0.56 -15.95 30.63
C LEU A 398 -1.76 -16.71 31.18
N GLY A 399 -2.94 -16.09 31.24
CA GLY A 399 -4.16 -16.69 31.77
C GLY A 399 -4.16 -16.96 33.28
N ASP A 400 -3.07 -16.60 33.97
CA ASP A 400 -2.96 -16.63 35.42
C ASP A 400 -2.38 -15.30 35.95
N PRO A 401 -3.17 -14.51 36.71
CA PRO A 401 -2.73 -13.22 37.20
C PRO A 401 -1.46 -13.28 38.04
N ALA A 402 -1.31 -14.32 38.88
CA ALA A 402 -0.13 -14.48 39.72
C ALA A 402 1.12 -14.65 38.87
N THR A 403 1.09 -15.56 37.90
CA THR A 403 2.19 -15.78 36.96
C THR A 403 2.50 -14.51 36.14
N THR A 404 1.48 -13.80 35.64
CA THR A 404 1.66 -12.55 34.89
C THR A 404 2.41 -11.49 35.71
N TYR A 405 2.02 -11.28 36.98
CA TYR A 405 2.74 -10.35 37.86
C TYR A 405 4.14 -10.84 38.25
N THR A 406 4.32 -12.14 38.53
CA THR A 406 5.63 -12.70 38.87
C THR A 406 6.63 -12.53 37.73
N VAL A 407 6.20 -12.70 36.47
CA VAL A 407 7.05 -12.43 35.30
C VAL A 407 7.45 -10.96 35.23
N ALA A 408 6.50 -10.05 35.41
CA ALA A 408 6.78 -8.60 35.41
C ALA A 408 7.75 -8.20 36.54
N ASP A 409 7.58 -8.77 37.73
CA ASP A 409 8.42 -8.51 38.90
C ASP A 409 9.83 -9.08 38.73
N THR A 410 9.94 -10.32 38.24
CA THR A 410 11.24 -10.96 37.94
C THR A 410 12.04 -10.15 36.93
N PHE A 411 11.37 -9.61 35.89
CA PHE A 411 12.01 -8.73 34.92
C PHE A 411 12.38 -7.37 35.51
N ALA A 412 11.54 -6.79 36.38
CA ALA A 412 11.84 -5.55 37.07
C ALA A 412 13.09 -5.67 37.97
N GLY A 413 13.33 -6.85 38.54
CA GLY A 413 14.48 -7.17 39.39
C GLY A 413 15.72 -7.70 38.65
N SER A 414 15.66 -7.92 37.33
CA SER A 414 16.80 -8.46 36.58
C SER A 414 17.94 -7.43 36.49
N GLY A 415 19.18 -7.87 36.70
CA GLY A 415 20.38 -7.01 36.69
C GLY A 415 20.68 -6.36 35.33
N ASP A 416 21.71 -5.50 35.31
CA ASP A 416 22.14 -4.75 34.11
C ASP A 416 22.84 -5.61 33.03
N ASP A 417 23.20 -6.86 33.35
CA ASP A 417 23.91 -7.78 32.44
C ASP A 417 22.99 -8.45 31.39
N ASP A 418 21.67 -8.37 31.58
CA ASP A 418 20.72 -8.72 30.55
C ASP A 418 20.57 -7.51 29.62
N ASP A 419 20.73 -7.66 28.28
CA ASP A 419 20.44 -6.66 27.21
C ASP A 419 18.99 -6.10 27.21
N ALA A 420 18.41 -5.88 28.38
CA ALA A 420 17.08 -5.37 28.66
C ALA A 420 17.13 -3.86 28.67
N ASN A 421 16.17 -3.24 27.99
CA ASN A 421 16.06 -1.79 27.93
C ASN A 421 15.83 -1.22 29.36
N PRO A 422 16.68 -0.30 29.84
CA PRO A 422 16.54 0.29 31.18
C PRO A 422 15.23 1.06 31.36
N GLU A 423 14.66 1.62 30.29
CA GLU A 423 13.36 2.29 30.31
C GLU A 423 12.23 1.31 30.64
N LEU A 424 12.25 0.11 30.03
CA LEU A 424 11.27 -0.93 30.33
C LEU A 424 11.41 -1.41 31.78
N ARG A 425 12.64 -1.59 32.26
CA ARG A 425 12.88 -1.99 33.65
C ARG A 425 12.34 -0.96 34.62
N ALA A 426 12.65 0.31 34.42
CA ALA A 426 12.14 1.41 35.26
C ALA A 426 10.60 1.47 35.23
N PHE A 427 9.99 1.31 34.05
CA PHE A 427 8.55 1.25 33.90
C PHE A 427 7.92 0.08 34.69
N LEU A 428 8.49 -1.12 34.61
CA LEU A 428 8.00 -2.28 35.37
C LEU A 428 8.21 -2.09 36.87
N GLN A 429 9.34 -1.52 37.30
CA GLN A 429 9.59 -1.17 38.70
C GLN A 429 8.59 -0.15 39.23
N GLU A 430 8.19 0.84 38.43
CA GLU A 430 7.24 1.88 38.84
C GLU A 430 5.79 1.38 38.87
N HIS A 431 5.40 0.49 37.95
CA HIS A 431 3.99 0.17 37.74
C HIS A 431 3.61 -1.29 38.02
N TRP A 432 4.46 -2.26 37.74
CA TRP A 432 4.08 -3.69 37.64
C TRP A 432 4.81 -4.64 38.60
N SER A 433 5.80 -4.15 39.35
CA SER A 433 6.56 -4.92 40.35
C SER A 433 5.88 -5.00 41.72
N GLU A 434 6.36 -5.89 42.60
CA GLU A 434 5.96 -5.93 44.01
C GLU A 434 6.34 -4.63 44.77
N ARG A 435 7.44 -4.00 44.35
CA ARG A 435 7.81 -2.66 44.83
C ARG A 435 6.75 -1.63 44.45
N ALA A 436 6.25 -1.66 43.21
CA ALA A 436 5.17 -0.79 42.74
C ALA A 436 3.90 -0.97 43.59
N PHE A 437 3.57 -2.20 43.96
CA PHE A 437 2.46 -2.50 44.87
C PHE A 437 2.64 -1.83 46.24
N SER A 438 3.81 -2.01 46.85
CA SER A 438 4.16 -1.41 48.14
C SER A 438 4.12 0.12 48.10
N ASP A 439 4.64 0.71 47.02
CA ASP A 439 4.57 2.15 46.78
C ASP A 439 3.13 2.64 46.54
N GLY A 440 2.29 1.82 45.89
CA GLY A 440 0.85 2.07 45.73
C GLY A 440 0.12 2.12 47.07
N ILE A 441 0.39 1.16 47.98
CA ILE A 441 -0.15 1.16 49.34
C ILE A 441 0.26 2.44 50.09
N ARG A 442 1.55 2.81 50.03
CA ARG A 442 2.07 4.02 50.67
C ARG A 442 1.38 5.28 50.13
N GLN A 443 1.22 5.40 48.82
CA GLN A 443 0.49 6.50 48.18
C GLN A 443 -0.98 6.54 48.63
N GLY A 444 -1.64 5.39 48.74
CA GLY A 444 -3.01 5.30 49.27
C GLY A 444 -3.11 5.78 50.73
N GLN A 445 -2.11 5.46 51.56
CA GLN A 445 -2.05 5.90 52.96
C GLN A 445 -1.85 7.42 53.06
N GLU A 446 -0.92 7.96 52.27
CA GLU A 446 -0.68 9.40 52.17
C GLU A 446 -1.93 10.15 51.69
N HIS A 447 -2.58 9.63 50.64
CA HIS A 447 -3.84 10.18 50.13
C HIS A 447 -4.93 10.21 51.19
N TYR A 448 -5.14 9.09 51.90
CA TYR A 448 -6.10 9.04 53.00
C TYR A 448 -5.78 10.09 54.09
N MET A 449 -4.52 10.23 54.49
CA MET A 449 -4.11 11.23 55.48
C MET A 449 -4.36 12.66 54.99
N ASN A 450 -4.12 12.93 53.71
CA ASN A 450 -4.43 14.22 53.10
C ASN A 450 -5.94 14.48 53.11
N ILE A 451 -6.77 13.51 52.74
CA ILE A 451 -8.24 13.62 52.83
C ILE A 451 -8.68 13.89 54.27
N VAL A 452 -8.15 13.18 55.26
CA VAL A 452 -8.47 13.41 56.68
C VAL A 452 -8.06 14.81 57.14
N ARG A 453 -6.89 15.31 56.71
CA ARG A 453 -6.46 16.69 57.01
C ARG A 453 -7.41 17.72 56.40
N VAL A 454 -7.80 17.54 55.14
CA VAL A 454 -8.77 18.43 54.48
C VAL A 454 -10.14 18.38 55.18
N LEU A 455 -10.60 17.19 55.60
CA LEU A 455 -11.87 17.05 56.32
C LEU A 455 -11.83 17.68 57.72
N LYS A 456 -10.68 17.69 58.40
CA LYS A 456 -10.56 18.21 59.77
C LYS A 456 -10.20 19.70 59.82
N TRP A 457 -9.36 20.15 58.91
CA TRP A 457 -8.70 21.47 58.96
C TRP A 457 -8.85 22.27 57.67
N GLY A 458 -9.64 21.79 56.70
CA GLY A 458 -9.86 22.50 55.45
C GLY A 458 -10.78 23.71 55.62
N GLU A 459 -10.32 24.88 55.21
CA GLU A 459 -11.06 26.15 55.26
C GLU A 459 -11.71 26.51 53.92
N SER A 460 -11.76 25.56 52.97
CA SER A 460 -12.38 25.80 51.66
C SER A 460 -13.87 26.13 51.82
N PRO A 461 -14.45 27.06 51.03
CA PRO A 461 -15.87 27.40 51.09
C PRO A 461 -16.84 26.22 50.93
N ILE A 462 -16.39 25.11 50.32
CA ILE A 462 -17.16 23.88 50.11
C ILE A 462 -17.31 23.06 51.40
N CYS A 463 -16.44 23.26 52.40
CA CYS A 463 -16.45 22.57 53.71
C CYS A 463 -16.72 21.06 53.60
N LEU A 464 -15.75 20.30 53.05
CA LEU A 464 -15.92 18.86 52.75
C LEU A 464 -16.43 18.01 53.94
N ALA A 465 -16.18 18.44 55.18
CA ALA A 465 -16.66 17.78 56.40
C ALA A 465 -18.19 17.69 56.51
N ILE A 466 -18.92 18.66 55.94
CA ILE A 466 -20.37 18.81 56.06
C ILE A 466 -21.10 17.95 55.01
N LEU A 467 -20.38 17.48 53.99
CA LEU A 467 -20.95 16.68 52.92
C LEU A 467 -21.39 15.28 53.41
N PRO A 468 -22.47 14.73 52.83
CA PRO A 468 -22.85 13.33 53.01
C PRO A 468 -21.65 12.37 52.88
N PRO A 469 -21.58 11.29 53.70
CA PRO A 469 -20.49 10.32 53.64
C PRO A 469 -20.17 9.82 52.21
N GLU A 470 -21.20 9.57 51.41
CA GLU A 470 -21.09 9.04 50.05
C GLU A 470 -20.40 10.04 49.11
N LEU A 471 -20.70 11.34 49.25
CA LEU A 471 -20.03 12.39 48.48
C LEU A 471 -18.58 12.59 48.92
N ARG A 472 -18.28 12.43 50.21
CA ARG A 472 -16.89 12.45 50.71
C ARG A 472 -16.08 11.30 50.14
N VAL A 473 -16.66 10.10 50.08
CA VAL A 473 -16.03 8.93 49.45
C VAL A 473 -15.83 9.14 47.95
N ALA A 474 -16.83 9.69 47.26
CA ALA A 474 -16.73 10.01 45.83
C ALA A 474 -15.59 11.00 45.55
N ILE A 475 -15.52 12.11 46.28
CA ILE A 475 -14.43 13.09 46.12
C ILE A 475 -13.07 12.45 46.37
N ALA A 476 -12.99 11.57 47.37
CA ALA A 476 -11.73 10.91 47.73
C ALA A 476 -11.29 9.84 46.73
N TYR A 477 -12.21 9.04 46.18
CA TYR A 477 -11.83 7.79 45.49
C TYR A 477 -12.45 7.60 44.10
N LEU A 478 -13.35 8.47 43.63
CA LEU A 478 -13.87 8.39 42.26
C LEU A 478 -12.75 8.53 41.19
N PRO A 479 -11.70 9.38 41.36
CA PRO A 479 -10.59 9.43 40.41
C PRO A 479 -9.86 8.08 40.31
N LEU A 480 -9.54 7.47 41.45
CA LEU A 480 -8.91 6.14 41.51
C LEU A 480 -9.80 5.07 40.88
N TYR A 481 -11.10 5.08 41.18
CA TYR A 481 -12.07 4.17 40.57
C TYR A 481 -12.09 4.30 39.06
N ARG A 482 -12.18 5.53 38.52
CA ARG A 482 -12.18 5.79 37.07
C ARG A 482 -10.87 5.36 36.43
N GLU A 483 -9.74 5.61 37.07
CA GLU A 483 -8.43 5.19 36.56
C GLU A 483 -8.33 3.66 36.51
N CYS A 484 -8.77 2.97 37.56
CA CYS A 484 -8.83 1.51 37.57
C CYS A 484 -9.84 0.95 36.58
N VAL A 485 -11.00 1.58 36.37
CA VAL A 485 -12.04 1.14 35.41
C VAL A 485 -11.61 1.39 33.97
N ASN A 486 -10.98 2.53 33.68
CA ASN A 486 -10.39 2.82 32.38
C ASN A 486 -9.24 1.85 32.07
N ALA A 487 -8.48 1.45 33.10
CA ALA A 487 -7.55 0.34 33.00
C ALA A 487 -8.26 -1.03 32.95
N ALA A 488 -9.50 -1.17 33.46
CA ALA A 488 -10.28 -2.42 33.50
C ALA A 488 -10.98 -2.80 32.18
N GLY A 489 -10.75 -2.04 31.09
CA GLY A 489 -10.84 -2.63 29.75
C GLY A 489 -9.88 -3.81 29.56
N SER A 490 -8.89 -3.95 30.46
CA SER A 490 -7.96 -5.06 30.58
C SER A 490 -8.28 -5.93 31.82
N ARG A 491 -7.90 -7.22 31.80
CA ARG A 491 -8.20 -8.20 32.86
C ARG A 491 -7.49 -7.90 34.19
N LEU A 492 -6.33 -7.24 34.14
CA LEU A 492 -5.47 -6.87 35.27
C LEU A 492 -5.20 -5.37 35.32
N VAL A 493 -5.12 -4.83 36.52
CA VAL A 493 -4.64 -3.46 36.76
C VAL A 493 -3.15 -3.49 37.13
N SER A 494 -2.44 -2.37 36.99
CA SER A 494 -1.04 -2.29 37.43
C SER A 494 -0.90 -2.57 38.93
N GLN A 495 0.24 -3.11 39.38
CA GLN A 495 0.52 -3.37 40.79
C GLN A 495 0.41 -2.11 41.65
N ARG A 496 0.83 -0.96 41.12
CA ARG A 496 0.68 0.34 41.81
C ARG A 496 -0.78 0.71 42.07
N LEU A 497 -1.63 0.65 41.04
CA LEU A 497 -3.07 0.95 41.19
C LEU A 497 -3.75 -0.06 42.09
N ARG A 498 -3.39 -1.34 41.97
CA ARG A 498 -3.85 -2.40 42.87
C ARG A 498 -3.53 -2.09 44.33
N GLY A 499 -2.30 -1.65 44.64
CA GLY A 499 -1.93 -1.25 46.00
C GLY A 499 -2.75 -0.08 46.53
N GLN A 500 -2.97 0.96 45.71
CA GLN A 500 -3.84 2.08 46.09
C GLN A 500 -5.29 1.63 46.34
N LEU A 501 -5.79 0.70 45.54
CA LEU A 501 -7.15 0.16 45.66
C LEU A 501 -7.33 -0.69 46.92
N VAL A 502 -6.38 -1.56 47.24
CA VAL A 502 -6.37 -2.35 48.49
C VAL A 502 -6.43 -1.41 49.68
N GLU A 503 -5.58 -0.37 49.71
CA GLU A 503 -5.57 0.60 50.80
C GLU A 503 -6.87 1.40 50.88
N ALA A 504 -7.44 1.83 49.75
CA ALA A 504 -8.72 2.53 49.71
C ALA A 504 -9.85 1.65 50.30
N VAL A 505 -9.96 0.40 49.87
CA VAL A 505 -10.97 -0.56 50.35
C VAL A 505 -10.78 -0.85 51.84
N ARG A 506 -9.54 -0.99 52.31
CA ARG A 506 -9.22 -1.18 53.73
C ARG A 506 -9.72 -0.01 54.57
N ARG A 507 -9.56 1.24 54.10
CA ARG A 507 -10.03 2.45 54.80
C ARG A 507 -11.55 2.59 54.81
N LEU A 508 -12.24 2.03 53.83
CA LEU A 508 -13.70 2.00 53.75
C LEU A 508 -14.34 0.81 54.50
N GLY A 509 -13.54 0.04 55.25
CA GLY A 509 -14.01 -1.07 56.07
C GLY A 509 -14.29 -2.36 55.30
N GLY A 510 -13.69 -2.55 54.11
CA GLY A 510 -13.94 -3.68 53.21
C GLY A 510 -13.25 -5.01 53.57
N GLY A 511 -12.55 -5.11 54.71
CA GLY A 511 -11.80 -6.31 55.10
C GLY A 511 -10.38 -6.37 54.53
N VAL A 512 -9.70 -7.51 54.71
CA VAL A 512 -8.35 -7.80 54.18
C VAL A 512 -8.52 -8.58 52.88
N LEU A 513 -8.55 -7.86 51.75
CA LEU A 513 -8.61 -8.43 50.41
C LEU A 513 -7.30 -8.08 49.70
N ASP A 514 -6.28 -8.92 49.87
CA ASP A 514 -4.93 -8.67 49.35
C ASP A 514 -4.56 -9.63 48.20
N GLY A 515 -5.45 -10.58 47.85
CA GLY A 515 -5.18 -11.69 46.93
C GLY A 515 -5.11 -11.26 45.47
N VAL A 516 -4.18 -11.85 44.69
CA VAL A 516 -3.85 -11.41 43.31
C VAL A 516 -5.07 -11.37 42.38
N ASN A 517 -6.02 -12.28 42.58
CA ASN A 517 -7.20 -12.43 41.73
C ASN A 517 -8.40 -11.54 42.16
N GLN A 518 -8.26 -10.75 43.22
CA GLN A 518 -9.37 -10.03 43.87
C GLN A 518 -9.59 -8.60 43.35
N CYS A 519 -8.89 -8.16 42.31
CA CYS A 519 -9.03 -6.78 41.80
C CYS A 519 -10.47 -6.40 41.42
N ARG A 520 -11.23 -7.32 40.83
CA ARG A 520 -12.66 -7.09 40.51
C ARG A 520 -13.52 -6.95 41.77
N GLU A 521 -13.23 -7.75 42.80
CA GLU A 521 -13.93 -7.69 44.08
C GLU A 521 -13.63 -6.37 44.80
N LEU A 522 -12.37 -5.92 44.78
CA LEU A 522 -11.96 -4.63 45.31
C LEU A 522 -12.66 -3.46 44.61
N LEU A 523 -12.76 -3.49 43.28
CA LEU A 523 -13.50 -2.47 42.52
C LEU A 523 -14.99 -2.49 42.87
N ALA A 524 -15.60 -3.67 42.98
CA ALA A 524 -17.01 -3.79 43.36
C ALA A 524 -17.28 -3.27 44.79
N VAL A 525 -16.34 -3.43 45.73
CA VAL A 525 -16.45 -2.86 47.07
C VAL A 525 -16.40 -1.33 47.02
N LEU A 526 -15.52 -0.76 46.20
CA LEU A 526 -15.43 0.68 46.02
C LEU A 526 -16.67 1.25 45.33
N GLU A 527 -17.14 0.61 44.25
CA GLU A 527 -18.33 0.98 43.49
C GLU A 527 -19.59 1.04 44.37
N ARG A 528 -19.80 0.05 45.25
CA ARG A 528 -20.94 0.03 46.20
C ARG A 528 -20.94 1.19 47.20
N ARG A 529 -19.81 1.88 47.36
CA ARG A 529 -19.66 3.04 48.26
C ARG A 529 -19.72 4.37 47.50
N LEU A 530 -19.77 4.34 46.17
CA LEU A 530 -19.93 5.51 45.32
C LEU A 530 -21.42 5.82 45.07
N PRO A 531 -21.80 7.10 44.86
CA PRO A 531 -23.18 7.49 44.56
C PRO A 531 -23.69 6.94 43.21
N GLN A 532 -24.96 6.58 43.12
CA GLN A 532 -25.55 5.95 41.92
C GLN A 532 -25.56 6.82 40.64
N PHE A 533 -25.34 8.13 40.72
CA PHE A 533 -25.25 9.00 39.54
C PHE A 533 -23.87 8.95 38.85
N THR A 534 -22.93 8.14 39.34
CA THR A 534 -21.58 7.99 38.77
C THR A 534 -21.43 6.79 37.82
N SER A 535 -22.49 5.99 37.61
CA SER A 535 -22.54 4.89 36.64
C SER A 535 -22.89 5.37 35.24
#